data_AF-A0A3P7N2I1-F1
#
_entry.id   AF-A0A3P7N2I1-F1
#
_cell.length_a   1.000
_cell.length_b   1.000
_cell.length_c   1.000
_cell.angle_alpha   90.00
_cell.angle_beta   90.00
_cell.angle_gamma   90.00
#
_symmetry.space_group_name_H-M   'P 1'
#
loop_
_entity.id
_entity.type
_entity.pdbx_description
1 polymer ?
#
loop_
_entity_poly.entity_id
_entity_poly.type
_entity_poly.pdbx_seq_one_letter_code
_entity_poly.pdbx_strand_id
1 'polypeptide(L)'
;MARSPFLLIKNRKLAVIMNTNVFHLKMIDLQDEMLKETSDLSVYCFYIKTLERQWKSCLTLPSQSRFALCFARICGHFSSALHDMCPEEKNHILEKSLALCNSILDDVCQSITDVVGALCEYELRLAEQTSPSTIAAQIVSQMLRTKGGKNAAAAQKDPAPAGEESYRVDRQTLTYPDKLQTTLIPLDITRLFNNVLLQQTQPLDSRNKETMTYIYTKWYLEVVLRRASAGHMLWSEHLQAMISSGEGIEFAPEQYTDPRELRCLAQIIGPYGVKYLAERLTWHVASQIGELNK
;
A
#
# COMPACT_ATOMS: atom_id res chain seq x y z
N MET A 1 5.60 14.22 72.81
CA MET A 1 4.22 13.92 72.33
C MET A 1 3.71 15.13 71.57
N ALA A 2 3.52 15.00 70.25
CA ALA A 2 2.97 16.07 69.42
C ALA A 2 1.52 16.38 69.85
N ARG A 3 1.34 17.41 70.69
CA ARG A 3 0.02 17.85 71.17
C ARG A 3 -0.48 18.98 70.27
N SER A 4 -0.86 18.63 69.04
CA SER A 4 -1.76 19.49 68.29
C SER A 4 -3.10 19.58 69.05
N PRO A 5 -3.66 20.79 69.26
CA PRO A 5 -4.98 20.94 69.86
C PRO A 5 -6.09 20.32 69.00
N PHE A 6 -5.83 20.17 67.70
CA PHE A 6 -6.72 19.51 66.75
C PHE A 6 -6.17 18.15 66.32
N LEU A 7 -6.88 17.08 66.68
CA LEU A 7 -6.50 15.70 66.34
C LEU A 7 -7.35 15.19 65.17
N LEU A 8 -6.70 14.92 64.04
CA LEU A 8 -7.34 14.36 62.84
C LEU A 8 -7.96 12.97 63.12
N ILE A 9 -7.34 12.19 64.00
CA ILE A 9 -7.83 10.87 64.44
C ILE A 9 -9.23 10.96 65.06
N LYS A 10 -9.50 12.03 65.83
CA LYS A 10 -10.82 12.24 66.45
C LYS A 10 -11.86 12.79 65.47
N ASN A 11 -11.44 13.29 64.30
CA ASN A 11 -12.29 13.97 63.32
C ASN A 11 -12.21 13.31 61.94
N ARG A 12 -12.40 11.99 61.87
CA ARG A 12 -12.27 11.20 60.63
C ARG A 12 -13.18 11.67 59.49
N LYS A 13 -14.40 12.13 59.80
CA LYS A 13 -15.34 12.67 58.80
C LYS A 13 -14.78 13.88 58.06
N LEU A 14 -14.09 14.78 58.77
CA LEU A 14 -13.45 15.95 58.17
C LEU A 14 -12.37 15.52 57.17
N ALA A 15 -11.52 14.56 57.54
CA ALA A 15 -10.47 14.06 56.66
C ALA A 15 -11.02 13.46 55.36
N VAL A 16 -12.13 12.72 55.44
CA VAL A 16 -12.79 12.16 54.24
C VAL A 16 -13.32 13.28 53.33
N ILE A 17 -14.03 14.26 53.90
CA ILE A 17 -14.56 15.39 53.13
C ILE A 17 -13.43 16.20 52.49
N MET A 18 -12.36 16.46 53.23
CA MET A 18 -11.18 17.16 52.69
C MET A 18 -10.56 16.39 51.52
N ASN A 19 -10.37 15.08 51.64
CA ASN A 19 -9.83 14.26 50.56
C ASN A 19 -10.73 14.26 49.32
N THR A 20 -12.05 14.16 49.49
CA THR A 20 -13.00 14.23 48.38
C THR A 20 -12.97 15.60 47.69
N ASN A 21 -12.91 16.69 48.47
CA ASN A 21 -12.80 18.04 47.91
C ASN A 21 -11.49 18.24 47.17
N VAL A 22 -10.36 17.73 47.69
CA VAL A 22 -9.07 17.79 46.98
C VAL A 22 -9.14 17.03 45.67
N PHE A 23 -9.78 15.86 45.62
CA PHE A 23 -9.99 15.14 44.37
C PHE A 23 -10.84 15.95 43.37
N HIS A 24 -11.93 16.58 43.82
CA HIS A 24 -12.73 17.44 42.95
C HIS A 24 -11.93 18.63 42.40
N LEU A 25 -11.08 19.25 43.23
CA LEU A 25 -10.20 20.34 42.79
C LEU A 25 -9.15 19.84 41.78
N LYS A 26 -8.56 18.66 42.00
CA LYS A 26 -7.65 18.02 41.02
C LYS A 26 -8.33 17.78 39.67
N MET A 27 -9.62 17.43 39.66
CA MET A 27 -10.39 17.24 38.42
C MET A 27 -10.70 18.55 37.67
N ILE A 28 -10.49 19.71 38.28
CA ILE A 28 -10.67 21.01 37.62
C ILE A 28 -9.34 21.47 37.01
N ASP A 29 -8.29 21.60 37.84
CA ASP A 29 -7.05 22.26 37.43
C ASP A 29 -5.91 21.29 37.04
N LEU A 30 -5.97 20.02 37.47
CA LEU A 30 -4.84 19.07 37.41
C LEU A 30 -5.16 17.78 36.64
N GLN A 31 -5.99 17.85 35.61
CA GLN A 31 -6.36 16.68 34.81
C GLN A 31 -5.15 16.01 34.14
N ASP A 32 -4.22 16.79 33.59
CA ASP A 32 -3.01 16.28 32.94
C ASP A 32 -2.06 15.58 33.94
N GLU A 33 -1.91 16.14 35.14
CA GLU A 33 -1.12 15.49 36.21
C GLU A 33 -1.79 14.21 36.68
N MET A 34 -3.11 14.20 36.80
CA MET A 34 -3.88 13.02 37.16
C MET A 34 -3.76 11.91 36.11
N LEU A 35 -3.75 12.25 34.81
CA LEU A 35 -3.49 11.29 33.75
C LEU A 35 -2.07 10.72 33.85
N LYS A 36 -1.06 11.55 34.11
CA LYS A 36 0.31 11.08 34.34
C LYS A 36 0.39 10.18 35.59
N GLU A 37 -0.20 10.59 36.71
CA GLU A 37 -0.18 9.84 37.97
C GLU A 37 -0.82 8.45 37.82
N THR A 38 -1.87 8.31 36.99
CA THR A 38 -2.66 7.08 36.90
C THR A 38 -2.38 6.20 35.67
N SER A 39 -1.79 6.75 34.61
CA SER A 39 -1.63 6.05 33.32
C SER A 39 -0.24 6.19 32.69
N ASP A 40 0.74 6.69 33.43
CA ASP A 40 2.10 6.79 32.91
C ASP A 40 2.70 5.40 32.62
N LEU A 41 3.30 5.31 31.43
CA LEU A 41 3.92 4.10 30.88
C LEU A 41 5.37 4.37 30.48
N SER A 42 5.96 5.44 31.01
CA SER A 42 7.36 5.81 30.84
C SER A 42 8.34 4.70 31.25
N VAL A 43 7.90 3.77 32.10
CA VAL A 43 8.65 2.57 32.49
C VAL A 43 9.19 1.77 31.30
N TYR A 44 8.48 1.78 30.17
CA TYR A 44 8.93 1.11 28.94
C TYR A 44 10.22 1.69 28.35
N CYS A 45 10.62 2.92 28.72
CA CYS A 45 11.92 3.50 28.39
C CYS A 45 13.09 2.61 28.84
N PHE A 46 12.90 1.92 29.96
CA PHE A 46 13.89 1.01 30.55
C PHE A 46 13.72 -0.44 30.10
N TYR A 47 12.53 -0.80 29.58
CA TYR A 47 12.17 -2.16 29.13
C TYR A 47 11.89 -2.24 27.62
N ILE A 48 12.75 -1.63 26.80
CA ILE A 48 12.53 -1.53 25.35
C ILE A 48 12.45 -2.88 24.66
N LYS A 49 13.27 -3.86 25.05
CA LYS A 49 13.20 -5.21 24.46
C LYS A 49 11.84 -5.87 24.66
N THR A 50 11.17 -5.55 25.76
CA THR A 50 9.80 -6.02 26.03
C THR A 50 8.80 -5.28 25.13
N LEU A 51 8.96 -3.95 25.02
CA LEU A 51 8.14 -3.12 24.15
C LEU A 51 8.23 -3.58 22.67
N GLU A 52 9.45 -3.82 22.18
CA GLU A 52 9.75 -4.36 20.84
C GLU A 52 9.04 -5.68 20.57
N ARG A 53 9.11 -6.60 21.53
CA ARG A 53 8.44 -7.90 21.40
C ARG A 53 6.92 -7.75 21.37
N GLN A 54 6.38 -6.86 22.20
CA GLN A 54 4.94 -6.63 22.32
C GLN A 54 4.35 -6.00 21.05
N TRP A 55 4.99 -4.97 20.47
CA TRP A 55 4.46 -4.38 19.24
C TRP A 55 4.61 -5.31 18.04
N LYS A 56 5.73 -6.05 17.93
CA LYS A 56 5.91 -7.03 16.85
C LYS A 56 4.86 -8.13 16.92
N SER A 57 4.56 -8.62 18.13
CA SER A 57 3.46 -9.57 18.34
C SER A 57 2.09 -8.95 18.06
N CYS A 58 1.90 -7.66 18.32
CA CYS A 58 0.64 -6.98 18.02
C CYS A 58 0.40 -6.88 16.50
N LEU A 59 1.45 -6.64 15.72
CA LEU A 59 1.36 -6.56 14.26
C LEU A 59 1.06 -7.91 13.60
N THR A 60 1.48 -9.04 14.18
CA THR A 60 1.22 -10.37 13.61
C THR A 60 -0.21 -10.87 13.83
N LEU A 61 -0.93 -10.32 14.81
CA LEU A 61 -2.31 -10.70 15.12
C LEU A 61 -3.31 -9.68 14.54
N PRO A 62 -4.14 -10.05 13.55
CA PRO A 62 -5.11 -9.12 12.93
C PRO A 62 -6.07 -8.44 13.90
N SER A 63 -6.48 -9.12 14.96
CA SER A 63 -7.37 -8.55 15.98
C SER A 63 -6.68 -7.51 16.86
N GLN A 64 -5.36 -7.58 17.01
CA GLN A 64 -4.56 -6.68 17.83
C GLN A 64 -3.93 -5.56 17.00
N SER A 65 -3.61 -5.80 15.72
CA SER A 65 -2.91 -4.85 14.85
C SER A 65 -3.61 -3.49 14.75
N ARG A 66 -4.94 -3.46 14.94
CA ARG A 66 -5.74 -2.22 15.08
C ARG A 66 -5.19 -1.26 16.15
N PHE A 67 -4.57 -1.79 17.20
CA PHE A 67 -4.03 -1.03 18.32
C PHE A 67 -2.53 -0.76 18.22
N ALA A 68 -1.89 -1.08 17.09
CA ALA A 68 -0.44 -0.94 16.93
C ALA A 68 0.07 0.50 17.17
N LEU A 69 -0.74 1.51 16.80
CA LEU A 69 -0.40 2.92 17.02
C LEU A 69 -0.34 3.32 18.51
N CYS A 70 -0.92 2.52 19.42
CA CYS A 70 -0.78 2.76 20.86
C CYS A 70 0.69 2.67 21.30
N PHE A 71 1.50 1.81 20.68
CA PHE A 71 2.92 1.69 21.00
C PHE A 71 3.71 2.95 20.61
N ALA A 72 3.36 3.59 19.48
CA ALA A 72 3.93 4.88 19.10
C ALA A 72 3.52 5.98 20.10
N ARG A 73 2.28 5.94 20.61
CA ARG A 73 1.81 6.88 21.66
C ARG A 73 2.55 6.72 22.99
N ILE A 74 2.89 5.48 23.39
CA ILE A 74 3.67 5.21 24.60
C ILE A 74 5.03 5.92 24.57
N CYS A 75 5.64 6.09 23.38
CA CYS A 75 6.91 6.83 23.26
C CYS A 75 6.79 8.29 23.75
N GLY A 76 5.60 8.89 23.70
CA GLY A 76 5.35 10.22 24.28
C GLY A 76 5.46 10.27 25.80
N HIS A 77 5.21 9.16 26.49
CA HIS A 77 5.26 9.06 27.95
C HIS A 77 6.69 9.08 28.48
N PHE A 78 7.71 8.84 27.64
CA PHE A 78 9.10 8.75 28.10
C PHE A 78 9.62 10.07 28.71
N SER A 79 9.01 11.20 28.32
CA SER A 79 9.30 12.50 28.93
C SER A 79 8.91 12.58 30.42
N SER A 80 7.95 11.79 30.87
CA SER A 80 7.50 11.72 32.27
C SER A 80 8.48 11.01 33.20
N ALA A 81 9.40 10.19 32.67
CA ALA A 81 10.43 9.53 33.49
C ALA A 81 11.58 10.47 33.91
N LEU A 82 11.63 11.67 33.33
CA LEU A 82 12.70 12.63 33.57
C LEU A 82 12.52 13.38 34.88
N HIS A 83 13.63 13.72 35.52
CA HIS A 83 13.64 14.50 36.75
C HIS A 83 14.63 15.67 36.65
N ASP A 84 14.27 16.83 37.19
CA ASP A 84 15.10 18.05 37.11
C ASP A 84 16.47 17.93 37.79
N MET A 85 16.61 16.96 38.70
CA MET A 85 17.88 16.65 39.38
C MET A 85 18.86 15.81 38.54
N CYS A 86 18.41 15.25 37.42
CA CYS A 86 19.23 14.47 36.48
C CYS A 86 19.02 15.00 35.05
N PRO A 87 19.46 16.23 34.74
CA PRO A 87 19.30 16.79 33.40
C PRO A 87 20.13 16.07 32.33
N GLU A 88 21.16 15.31 32.71
CA GLU A 88 22.11 14.66 31.81
C GLU A 88 21.46 13.57 30.95
N GLU A 89 20.44 12.87 31.47
CA GLU A 89 19.74 11.79 30.74
C GLU A 89 18.65 12.30 29.79
N LYS A 90 18.27 13.58 29.90
CA LYS A 90 17.14 14.17 29.17
C LYS A 90 17.24 13.99 27.67
N ASN A 91 18.35 14.41 27.07
CA ASN A 91 18.54 14.33 25.62
C ASN A 91 18.55 12.86 25.16
N HIS A 92 19.21 11.99 25.93
CA HIS A 92 19.29 10.57 25.61
C HIS A 92 17.90 9.90 25.56
N ILE A 93 17.05 10.16 26.56
CA ILE A 93 15.71 9.57 26.63
C ILE A 93 14.80 10.10 25.52
N LEU A 94 14.87 11.41 25.20
CA LEU A 94 14.04 12.01 24.15
C LEU A 94 14.44 11.57 22.75
N GLU A 95 15.74 11.51 22.43
CA GLU A 95 16.20 10.99 21.14
C GLU A 95 15.79 9.53 20.95
N LYS A 96 15.92 8.73 22.02
CA LYS A 96 15.51 7.33 22.04
C LYS A 96 14.01 7.15 21.82
N SER A 97 13.17 7.99 22.43
CA SER A 97 11.72 7.92 22.25
C SER A 97 11.31 8.26 20.82
N LEU A 98 11.94 9.27 20.21
CA LEU A 98 11.71 9.65 18.81
C LEU A 98 12.15 8.56 17.84
N ALA A 99 13.35 7.99 18.04
CA ALA A 99 13.85 6.89 17.23
C ALA A 99 12.93 5.66 17.29
N LEU A 100 12.44 5.32 18.49
CA LEU A 100 11.53 4.21 18.70
C LEU A 100 10.16 4.46 18.03
N CYS A 101 9.63 5.67 18.17
CA CYS A 101 8.39 6.08 17.53
C CYS A 101 8.48 5.93 16.00
N ASN A 102 9.56 6.42 15.40
CA ASN A 102 9.79 6.27 13.96
C ASN A 102 9.86 4.80 13.54
N SER A 103 10.61 3.96 14.28
CA SER A 103 10.68 2.53 13.97
C SER A 103 9.32 1.82 14.05
N ILE A 104 8.47 2.18 15.02
CA ILE A 104 7.12 1.60 15.14
C ILE A 104 6.25 2.05 13.96
N LEU A 105 6.32 3.33 13.58
CA LEU A 105 5.56 3.85 12.44
C LEU A 105 6.01 3.21 11.13
N ASP A 106 7.31 2.99 10.95
CA ASP A 106 7.87 2.31 9.78
C ASP A 106 7.41 0.85 9.71
N ASP A 107 7.46 0.10 10.82
CA ASP A 107 6.96 -1.28 10.90
C ASP A 107 5.46 -1.37 10.57
N VAL A 108 4.66 -0.41 11.07
CA VAL A 108 3.22 -0.31 10.77
C VAL A 108 3.01 0.00 9.27
N CYS A 109 3.75 0.95 8.70
CA CYS A 109 3.65 1.29 7.27
C CYS A 109 4.05 0.11 6.38
N GLN A 110 5.10 -0.63 6.76
CA GLN A 110 5.53 -1.81 6.02
C GLN A 110 4.45 -2.91 6.09
N SER A 111 3.92 -3.19 7.27
CA SER A 111 2.83 -4.16 7.43
C SER A 111 1.59 -3.81 6.59
N ILE A 112 1.22 -2.52 6.55
CA ILE A 112 0.14 -2.04 5.68
C ILE A 112 0.46 -2.30 4.20
N THR A 113 1.69 -1.97 3.78
CA THR A 113 2.14 -2.17 2.39
C THR A 113 2.08 -3.64 2.00
N ASP A 114 2.50 -4.54 2.89
CA ASP A 114 2.48 -5.98 2.65
C ASP A 114 1.03 -6.51 2.50
N VAL A 115 0.11 -6.07 3.38
CA VAL A 115 -1.32 -6.46 3.31
C VAL A 115 -1.98 -5.93 2.04
N VAL A 116 -1.74 -4.67 1.68
CA VAL A 116 -2.26 -4.08 0.44
C VAL A 116 -1.67 -4.78 -0.78
N GLY A 117 -0.37 -5.07 -0.79
CA GLY A 117 0.29 -5.80 -1.87
C GLY A 117 -0.30 -7.20 -2.08
N ALA A 118 -0.49 -7.96 -0.99
CA ALA A 118 -1.11 -9.27 -1.03
C ALA A 118 -2.58 -9.22 -1.51
N LEU A 119 -3.32 -8.16 -1.12
CA LEU A 119 -4.69 -7.95 -1.61
C LEU A 119 -4.69 -7.65 -3.11
N CYS A 120 -3.81 -6.75 -3.58
CA CYS A 120 -3.69 -6.44 -5.00
C CYS A 120 -3.29 -7.66 -5.84
N GLU A 121 -2.37 -8.50 -5.35
CA GLU A 121 -1.99 -9.75 -6.02
C GLU A 121 -3.16 -10.74 -6.09
N TYR A 122 -3.92 -10.86 -4.99
CA TYR A 122 -5.11 -11.70 -4.97
C TYR A 122 -6.17 -11.22 -5.98
N GLU A 123 -6.48 -9.93 -6.00
CA GLU A 123 -7.43 -9.32 -6.96
C GLU A 123 -6.95 -9.43 -8.40
N LEU A 124 -5.65 -9.23 -8.65
CA LEU A 124 -5.05 -9.42 -9.98
C LEU A 124 -5.23 -10.85 -10.46
N ARG A 125 -4.98 -11.84 -9.60
CA ARG A 125 -5.17 -13.26 -9.93
C ARG A 125 -6.63 -13.59 -10.25
N LEU A 126 -7.60 -12.96 -9.58
CA LEU A 126 -9.02 -13.10 -9.92
C LEU A 126 -9.33 -12.47 -11.28
N ALA A 127 -8.79 -11.29 -11.56
CA ALA A 127 -8.94 -10.65 -12.87
C ALA A 127 -8.36 -11.53 -14.01
N GLU A 128 -7.21 -12.16 -13.79
CA GLU A 128 -6.55 -13.06 -14.75
C GLU A 128 -7.40 -14.30 -15.11
N GLN A 129 -8.25 -14.79 -14.22
CA GLN A 129 -9.16 -15.91 -14.52
C GLN A 129 -10.16 -15.54 -15.63
N THR A 130 -10.54 -14.28 -15.70
CA THR A 130 -11.45 -13.73 -16.72
C THR A 130 -10.71 -13.17 -17.94
N SER A 131 -9.39 -13.28 -17.98
CA SER A 131 -8.60 -12.75 -19.09
C SER A 131 -8.88 -13.50 -20.40
N PRO A 132 -8.82 -12.82 -21.56
CA PRO A 132 -9.05 -13.45 -22.86
C PRO A 132 -8.14 -14.64 -23.14
N SER A 133 -6.90 -14.65 -22.64
CA SER A 133 -5.94 -15.74 -22.79
C SER A 133 -6.38 -17.01 -22.05
N THR A 134 -6.83 -16.86 -20.80
CA THR A 134 -7.37 -17.97 -20.00
C THR A 134 -8.62 -18.55 -20.65
N ILE A 135 -9.53 -17.70 -21.11
CA ILE A 135 -10.78 -18.13 -21.79
C ILE A 135 -10.46 -18.81 -23.13
N ALA A 136 -9.51 -18.30 -23.91
CA ALA A 136 -9.10 -18.92 -25.16
C ALA A 136 -8.56 -20.34 -24.95
N ALA A 137 -7.76 -20.57 -23.90
CA ALA A 137 -7.29 -21.90 -23.53
C ALA A 137 -8.46 -22.85 -23.18
N GLN A 138 -9.48 -22.35 -22.47
CA GLN A 138 -10.69 -23.11 -22.17
C GLN A 138 -11.46 -23.48 -23.46
N ILE A 139 -11.63 -22.54 -24.39
CA ILE A 139 -12.30 -22.81 -25.68
C ILE A 139 -11.54 -23.88 -26.47
N VAL A 140 -10.22 -23.78 -26.58
CA VAL A 140 -9.40 -24.78 -27.30
C VAL A 140 -9.57 -26.16 -26.68
N SER A 141 -9.53 -26.27 -25.35
CA SER A 141 -9.74 -27.55 -24.66
C SER A 141 -11.13 -28.14 -24.90
N GLN A 142 -12.18 -27.32 -24.92
CA GLN A 142 -13.54 -27.75 -25.25
C GLN A 142 -13.68 -28.22 -26.71
N MET A 143 -13.02 -27.53 -27.65
CA MET A 143 -13.00 -27.90 -29.06
C MET A 143 -12.25 -29.22 -29.32
N LEU A 144 -11.16 -29.47 -28.59
CA LEU A 144 -10.43 -30.75 -28.65
C LEU A 144 -11.26 -31.90 -28.07
N ARG A 145 -12.00 -31.66 -26.99
CA ARG A 145 -12.93 -32.64 -26.39
C ARG A 145 -14.07 -33.03 -27.32
N THR A 146 -14.55 -32.12 -28.18
CA THR A 146 -15.60 -32.42 -29.16
C THR A 146 -15.09 -33.19 -30.39
N LYS A 147 -13.78 -33.15 -30.68
CA LYS A 147 -13.15 -33.89 -31.79
C LYS A 147 -12.53 -35.24 -31.39
N GLY A 148 -12.22 -35.46 -30.10
CA GLY A 148 -11.58 -36.69 -29.60
C GLY A 148 -12.56 -37.65 -28.92
N GLY A 149 -12.67 -38.88 -29.44
CA GLY A 149 -13.49 -39.94 -28.81
C GLY A 149 -12.95 -40.37 -27.44
N LYS A 150 -13.78 -40.19 -26.40
CA LYS A 150 -13.85 -40.76 -25.03
C LYS A 150 -12.58 -41.07 -24.19
N ASN A 151 -11.36 -41.13 -24.73
CA ASN A 151 -10.16 -41.58 -24.00
C ASN A 151 -9.10 -40.49 -23.72
N ALA A 152 -9.39 -39.20 -23.95
CA ALA A 152 -8.48 -38.10 -23.64
C ALA A 152 -8.92 -37.23 -22.44
N ALA A 153 -9.96 -37.64 -21.70
CA ALA A 153 -10.63 -36.80 -20.71
C ALA A 153 -10.03 -36.85 -19.29
N ALA A 154 -9.00 -37.64 -19.04
CA ALA A 154 -8.59 -38.00 -17.67
C ALA A 154 -7.45 -37.15 -17.06
N ALA A 155 -6.92 -36.12 -17.72
CA ALA A 155 -5.69 -35.46 -17.26
C ALA A 155 -5.71 -33.93 -17.18
N GLN A 156 -6.86 -33.27 -17.31
CA GLN A 156 -6.92 -31.81 -17.16
C GLN A 156 -8.00 -31.43 -16.16
N LYS A 157 -7.57 -31.05 -14.95
CA LYS A 157 -8.44 -30.49 -13.92
C LYS A 157 -9.07 -29.23 -14.50
N ASP A 158 -10.37 -29.26 -14.73
CA ASP A 158 -11.10 -28.11 -15.28
C ASP A 158 -10.82 -26.89 -14.37
N PRO A 159 -10.44 -25.74 -14.94
CA PRO A 159 -10.24 -24.53 -14.15
C PRO A 159 -11.53 -24.20 -13.40
N ALA A 160 -11.42 -23.90 -12.10
CA ALA A 160 -12.56 -23.48 -11.31
C ALA A 160 -13.21 -22.24 -11.98
N PRO A 161 -14.54 -22.21 -12.15
CA PRO A 161 -15.22 -21.06 -12.73
C PRO A 161 -15.05 -19.82 -11.85
N ALA A 162 -14.82 -18.67 -12.50
CA ALA A 162 -14.74 -17.39 -11.80
C ALA A 162 -16.04 -17.13 -11.02
N GLY A 163 -15.92 -16.72 -9.76
CA GLY A 163 -17.05 -16.43 -8.86
C GLY A 163 -17.36 -17.55 -7.87
N GLU A 164 -16.80 -18.75 -8.04
CA GLU A 164 -16.93 -19.83 -7.05
C GLU A 164 -16.27 -19.44 -5.72
N GLU A 165 -15.17 -18.69 -5.76
CA GLU A 165 -14.47 -18.18 -4.58
C GLU A 165 -15.32 -17.19 -3.77
N SER A 166 -16.28 -16.54 -4.41
CA SER A 166 -17.16 -15.54 -3.80
C SER A 166 -18.42 -16.16 -3.17
N TYR A 167 -18.75 -17.41 -3.51
CA TYR A 167 -19.91 -18.11 -2.96
C TYR A 167 -19.63 -18.57 -1.52
N ARG A 168 -20.09 -17.78 -0.54
CA ARG A 168 -19.87 -18.06 0.89
C ARG A 168 -21.05 -18.78 1.52
N VAL A 169 -20.80 -20.00 2.01
CA VAL A 169 -21.79 -20.81 2.74
C VAL A 169 -21.82 -20.48 4.24
N ASP A 170 -20.66 -20.25 4.85
CA ASP A 170 -20.52 -19.96 6.28
C ASP A 170 -19.48 -18.86 6.54
N ARG A 171 -19.71 -18.02 7.55
CA ARG A 171 -18.83 -16.91 7.94
C ARG A 171 -17.79 -17.28 8.98
N GLN A 172 -17.89 -18.45 9.63
CA GLN A 172 -16.85 -18.92 10.54
C GLN A 172 -15.61 -19.41 9.78
N THR A 173 -15.81 -19.86 8.54
CA THR A 173 -14.73 -20.25 7.63
C THR A 173 -14.10 -19.00 6.99
N LEU A 174 -13.14 -18.40 7.68
CA LEU A 174 -12.41 -17.23 7.18
C LEU A 174 -11.50 -17.60 6.00
N THR A 175 -11.82 -17.06 4.83
CA THR A 175 -11.00 -17.20 3.63
C THR A 175 -9.76 -16.30 3.70
N TYR A 176 -8.79 -16.51 2.82
CA TYR A 176 -7.60 -15.66 2.73
C TYR A 176 -7.92 -14.15 2.57
N PRO A 177 -8.80 -13.71 1.65
CA PRO A 177 -9.15 -12.30 1.52
C PRO A 177 -9.85 -11.74 2.77
N ASP A 178 -10.63 -12.54 3.50
CA ASP A 178 -11.24 -12.09 4.76
C ASP A 178 -10.18 -11.71 5.80
N LYS A 179 -9.10 -12.50 5.89
CA LYS A 179 -7.99 -12.24 6.81
C LYS A 179 -7.26 -10.95 6.43
N LEU A 180 -7.02 -10.74 5.13
CA LEU A 180 -6.40 -9.51 4.63
C LEU A 180 -7.29 -8.30 4.91
N GLN A 181 -8.57 -8.38 4.60
CA GLN A 181 -9.53 -7.29 4.81
C GLN A 181 -9.71 -6.95 6.30
N THR A 182 -9.71 -7.95 7.18
CA THR A 182 -9.78 -7.73 8.64
C THR A 182 -8.55 -7.01 9.18
N THR A 183 -7.39 -7.26 8.57
CA THR A 183 -6.10 -6.64 8.94
C THR A 183 -5.96 -5.23 8.35
N LEU A 184 -6.75 -4.89 7.33
CA LEU A 184 -6.66 -3.60 6.65
C LEU A 184 -7.05 -2.46 7.60
N ILE A 185 -6.09 -1.61 7.92
CA ILE A 185 -6.30 -0.37 8.67
C ILE A 185 -7.05 0.61 7.73
N PRO A 186 -7.98 1.45 8.25
CA PRO A 186 -8.63 2.47 7.43
C PRO A 186 -7.59 3.42 6.82
N LEU A 187 -7.41 3.33 5.49
CA LEU A 187 -6.56 4.19 4.68
C LEU A 187 -7.41 5.07 3.79
N ASP A 188 -6.97 6.31 3.58
CA ASP A 188 -7.53 7.18 2.54
C ASP A 188 -6.92 6.82 1.18
N ILE A 189 -7.49 5.78 0.58
CA ILE A 189 -7.10 5.25 -0.72
C ILE A 189 -7.31 6.29 -1.82
N THR A 190 -8.32 7.17 -1.69
CA THR A 190 -8.64 8.19 -2.70
C THR A 190 -7.51 9.18 -2.84
N ARG A 191 -7.00 9.70 -1.72
CA ARG A 191 -5.87 10.64 -1.74
C ARG A 191 -4.59 9.98 -2.23
N LEU A 192 -4.37 8.72 -1.87
CA LEU A 192 -3.23 7.94 -2.37
C LEU A 192 -3.25 7.83 -3.90
N PHE A 193 -4.37 7.38 -4.48
CA PHE A 193 -4.49 7.24 -5.93
C PHE A 193 -4.35 8.57 -6.66
N ASN A 194 -4.99 9.63 -6.16
CA ASN A 194 -4.88 10.95 -6.78
C ASN A 194 -3.43 11.45 -6.84
N ASN A 195 -2.64 11.19 -5.80
CA ASN A 195 -1.24 11.60 -5.78
C ASN A 195 -0.37 10.71 -6.69
N VAL A 196 -0.51 9.39 -6.59
CA VAL A 196 0.35 8.44 -7.31
C VAL A 196 0.04 8.43 -8.80
N LEU A 197 -1.23 8.28 -9.18
CA LEU A 197 -1.62 8.20 -10.59
C LEU A 197 -1.32 9.50 -11.34
N LEU A 198 -1.56 10.65 -10.70
CA LEU A 198 -1.24 11.94 -11.32
C LEU A 198 0.26 12.09 -11.57
N GLN A 199 1.11 11.66 -10.64
CA GLN A 199 2.56 11.68 -10.86
C GLN A 199 2.99 10.77 -12.01
N GLN A 200 2.37 9.60 -12.18
CA GLN A 200 2.69 8.69 -13.29
C GLN A 200 2.35 9.26 -14.68
N THR A 201 1.50 10.30 -14.77
CA THR A 201 1.20 11.01 -16.03
C THR A 201 2.30 11.98 -16.48
N GLN A 202 3.22 12.35 -15.59
CA GLN A 202 4.38 13.18 -15.90
C GLN A 202 5.57 12.31 -16.30
N PRO A 203 6.58 12.78 -17.06
CA PRO A 203 7.73 11.95 -17.44
C PRO A 203 8.63 11.56 -16.25
N LEU A 204 8.66 12.38 -15.19
CA LEU A 204 9.41 12.13 -13.96
C LEU A 204 8.48 12.27 -12.75
N ASP A 205 8.68 11.43 -11.74
CA ASP A 205 7.97 11.52 -10.47
C ASP A 205 8.56 12.62 -9.56
N SER A 206 7.97 12.83 -8.37
CA SER A 206 8.47 13.83 -7.41
C SER A 206 9.86 13.53 -6.84
N ARG A 207 10.43 12.35 -7.13
CA ARG A 207 11.77 11.90 -6.73
C ARG A 207 12.72 11.80 -7.94
N ASN A 208 12.36 12.40 -9.08
CA ASN A 208 13.12 12.34 -10.33
C ASN A 208 13.32 10.91 -10.88
N LYS A 209 12.40 9.99 -10.60
CA LYS A 209 12.39 8.66 -11.20
C LYS A 209 11.52 8.63 -12.45
N GLU A 210 11.93 7.82 -13.41
CA GLU A 210 11.18 7.57 -14.64
C GLU A 210 9.81 6.96 -14.33
N THR A 211 8.77 7.52 -14.92
CA THR A 211 7.39 7.08 -14.75
C THR A 211 6.93 6.18 -15.89
N MET A 212 5.73 5.62 -15.74
CA MET A 212 5.05 4.91 -16.82
C MET A 212 5.00 5.72 -18.12
N THR A 213 4.68 7.02 -18.04
CA THR A 213 4.63 7.90 -19.22
C THR A 213 5.97 7.92 -19.97
N TYR A 214 7.08 8.09 -19.25
CA TYR A 214 8.40 8.11 -19.88
C TYR A 214 8.78 6.74 -20.43
N ILE A 215 8.58 5.68 -19.66
CA ILE A 215 8.93 4.30 -20.04
C ILE A 215 8.19 3.88 -21.31
N TYR A 216 6.87 4.06 -21.36
CA TYR A 216 6.09 3.74 -22.56
C TYR A 216 6.47 4.64 -23.73
N THR A 217 6.64 5.95 -23.51
CA THR A 217 7.06 6.87 -24.58
C THR A 217 8.38 6.45 -25.20
N LYS A 218 9.37 6.13 -24.35
CA LYS A 218 10.68 5.64 -24.79
C LYS A 218 10.55 4.32 -25.55
N TRP A 219 9.75 3.38 -25.05
CA TRP A 219 9.55 2.08 -25.70
C TRP A 219 8.90 2.21 -27.08
N TYR A 220 7.83 3.00 -27.23
CA TYR A 220 7.20 3.22 -28.53
C TYR A 220 8.15 3.89 -29.54
N LEU A 221 8.95 4.86 -29.10
CA LEU A 221 9.88 5.58 -29.98
C LEU A 221 11.10 4.72 -30.36
N GLU A 222 11.80 4.17 -29.37
CA GLU A 222 13.11 3.53 -29.57
C GLU A 222 12.99 2.07 -30.01
N VAL A 223 11.89 1.40 -29.67
CA VAL A 223 11.69 -0.02 -29.95
C VAL A 223 10.70 -0.21 -31.10
N VAL A 224 9.46 0.27 -30.94
CA VAL A 224 8.41 0.04 -31.95
C VAL A 224 8.73 0.81 -33.23
N LEU A 225 8.78 2.14 -33.20
CA LEU A 225 8.96 2.93 -34.42
C LEU A 225 10.31 2.72 -35.10
N ARG A 226 11.36 2.42 -34.33
CA ARG A 226 12.67 2.05 -34.89
C ARG A 226 12.63 0.73 -35.65
N ARG A 227 11.94 -0.29 -35.12
CA ARG A 227 11.75 -1.58 -35.82
C ARG A 227 10.86 -1.44 -37.05
N ALA A 228 9.87 -0.52 -37.01
CA ALA A 228 9.05 -0.18 -38.17
C ALA A 228 9.91 0.45 -39.28
N SER A 229 10.77 1.40 -38.92
CA SER A 229 11.70 2.06 -39.84
C SER A 229 12.72 1.11 -40.45
N ALA A 230 13.10 0.05 -39.72
CA ALA A 230 13.98 -1.01 -40.21
C ALA A 230 13.28 -2.03 -41.14
N GLY A 231 11.99 -1.86 -41.41
CA GLY A 231 11.21 -2.74 -42.31
C GLY A 231 10.73 -4.04 -41.67
N HIS A 232 10.87 -4.21 -40.35
CA HIS A 232 10.40 -5.42 -39.67
C HIS A 232 8.89 -5.39 -39.39
N MET A 233 8.25 -4.23 -39.42
CA MET A 233 6.81 -4.09 -39.12
C MET A 233 6.11 -3.26 -40.19
N LEU A 234 4.89 -3.66 -40.51
CA LEU A 234 4.04 -3.00 -41.50
C LEU A 234 2.73 -2.57 -40.86
N TRP A 235 2.23 -1.40 -41.27
CA TRP A 235 0.91 -0.93 -40.86
C TRP A 235 -0.18 -1.64 -41.68
N SER A 236 -1.20 -2.18 -41.00
CA SER A 236 -2.37 -2.77 -41.64
C SER A 236 -3.59 -1.89 -41.44
N GLU A 237 -4.10 -1.30 -42.52
CA GLU A 237 -5.33 -0.51 -42.52
C GLU A 237 -6.55 -1.31 -42.05
N HIS A 238 -6.59 -2.61 -42.30
CA HIS A 238 -7.72 -3.46 -41.93
C HIS A 238 -7.79 -3.73 -40.43
N LEU A 239 -6.63 -4.00 -39.79
CA LEU A 239 -6.56 -4.28 -38.35
C LEU A 239 -6.33 -3.01 -37.51
N GLN A 240 -5.99 -1.88 -38.16
CA GLN A 240 -5.57 -0.64 -37.52
C GLN A 240 -4.45 -0.86 -36.49
N ALA A 241 -3.50 -1.72 -36.83
CA ALA A 241 -2.39 -2.11 -35.98
C ALA A 241 -1.13 -2.36 -36.82
N MET A 242 0.04 -2.30 -36.17
CA MET A 242 1.29 -2.76 -36.75
C MET A 242 1.33 -4.28 -36.68
N ILE A 243 1.74 -4.92 -37.78
CA ILE A 243 1.91 -6.37 -37.90
C ILE A 243 3.38 -6.67 -38.17
N SER A 244 3.88 -7.78 -37.64
CA SER A 244 5.22 -8.28 -37.99
C SER A 244 5.32 -8.66 -39.46
N SER A 245 6.36 -8.20 -40.15
CA SER A 245 6.64 -8.49 -41.57
C SER A 245 7.51 -9.73 -41.79
N GLY A 246 7.92 -10.46 -40.73
CA GLY A 246 8.74 -11.68 -40.83
C GLY A 246 9.22 -12.23 -39.48
N GLU A 247 10.09 -13.26 -39.51
CA GLU A 247 10.73 -13.83 -38.31
C GLU A 247 11.92 -12.95 -37.87
N GLY A 248 11.92 -12.53 -36.60
CA GLY A 248 12.98 -11.68 -36.04
C GLY A 248 12.54 -10.64 -34.99
N ILE A 249 11.24 -10.57 -34.67
CA ILE A 249 10.73 -9.70 -33.61
C ILE A 249 10.43 -10.52 -32.35
N GLU A 250 10.98 -10.08 -31.22
CA GLU A 250 10.81 -10.74 -29.90
C GLU A 250 9.41 -10.53 -29.29
N PHE A 251 8.58 -9.66 -29.87
CA PHE A 251 7.24 -9.32 -29.39
C PHE A 251 6.26 -9.21 -30.56
N ALA A 252 4.98 -9.50 -30.31
CA ALA A 252 3.91 -9.36 -31.30
C ALA A 252 3.45 -7.89 -31.38
N PRO A 253 3.71 -7.15 -32.47
CA PRO A 253 3.39 -5.71 -32.54
C PRO A 253 1.89 -5.42 -32.45
N GLU A 254 1.04 -6.36 -32.89
CA GLU A 254 -0.40 -6.25 -32.77
C GLU A 254 -0.89 -6.18 -31.32
N GLN A 255 -0.14 -6.75 -30.36
CA GLN A 255 -0.51 -6.75 -28.93
C GLN A 255 -0.18 -5.44 -28.21
N TYR A 256 0.36 -4.43 -28.92
CA TYR A 256 0.76 -3.15 -28.33
C TYR A 256 0.28 -1.95 -29.16
N THR A 257 -0.07 -2.15 -30.42
CA THR A 257 -0.43 -1.06 -31.35
C THR A 257 -1.89 -1.08 -31.78
N ASP A 258 -2.67 -2.07 -31.34
CA ASP A 258 -4.08 -2.10 -31.66
C ASP A 258 -4.84 -0.93 -30.99
N PRO A 259 -6.05 -0.60 -31.48
CA PRO A 259 -6.82 0.50 -30.91
C PRO A 259 -7.29 0.28 -29.46
N ARG A 260 -7.21 -0.95 -28.93
CA ARG A 260 -7.62 -1.26 -27.55
C ARG A 260 -6.47 -0.97 -26.60
N GLU A 261 -5.28 -1.43 -26.91
CA GLU A 261 -4.04 -1.20 -26.17
C GLU A 261 -3.67 0.27 -26.17
N LEU A 262 -3.83 0.98 -27.29
CA LEU A 262 -3.63 2.44 -27.33
C LEU A 262 -4.64 3.20 -26.45
N ARG A 263 -5.88 2.69 -26.32
CA ARG A 263 -6.87 3.25 -25.38
C ARG A 263 -6.52 2.95 -23.92
N CYS A 264 -6.06 1.73 -23.62
CA CYS A 264 -5.56 1.35 -22.30
C CYS A 264 -4.36 2.24 -21.91
N LEU A 265 -3.42 2.43 -22.82
CA LEU A 265 -2.27 3.32 -22.64
C LEU A 265 -2.74 4.74 -22.34
N ALA A 266 -3.66 5.29 -23.14
CA ALA A 266 -4.21 6.63 -22.94
C ALA A 266 -4.91 6.79 -21.58
N GLN A 267 -5.59 5.74 -21.09
CA GLN A 267 -6.20 5.73 -19.76
C GLN A 267 -5.15 5.73 -18.64
N ILE A 268 -4.05 5.01 -18.83
CA ILE A 268 -2.96 4.90 -17.86
C ILE A 268 -2.15 6.19 -17.75
N ILE A 269 -1.70 6.74 -18.88
CA ILE A 269 -0.82 7.93 -18.89
C ILE A 269 -1.61 9.24 -18.86
N GLY A 270 -2.92 9.17 -19.11
CA GLY A 270 -3.83 10.30 -19.11
C GLY A 270 -3.52 11.37 -20.17
N PRO A 271 -4.25 12.51 -20.15
CA PRO A 271 -4.07 13.58 -21.12
C PRO A 271 -2.66 14.18 -21.12
N TYR A 272 -2.02 14.29 -19.96
CA TYR A 272 -0.66 14.83 -19.84
C TYR A 272 0.38 13.91 -20.49
N GLY A 273 0.29 12.61 -20.24
CA GLY A 273 1.23 11.66 -20.82
C GLY A 273 1.03 11.50 -22.32
N VAL A 274 -0.22 11.53 -22.81
CA VAL A 274 -0.51 11.51 -24.25
C VAL A 274 0.07 12.75 -24.93
N LYS A 275 -0.08 13.94 -24.31
CA LYS A 275 0.55 15.17 -24.82
C LYS A 275 2.07 15.02 -24.91
N TYR A 276 2.72 14.50 -23.87
CA TYR A 276 4.16 14.27 -23.85
C TYR A 276 4.60 13.30 -24.97
N LEU A 277 3.89 12.19 -25.13
CA LEU A 277 4.14 11.23 -26.21
C LEU A 277 4.01 11.89 -27.59
N ALA A 278 2.95 12.67 -27.80
CA ALA A 278 2.71 13.38 -29.06
C ALA A 278 3.79 14.43 -29.37
N GLU A 279 4.24 15.19 -28.37
CA GLU A 279 5.34 16.15 -28.53
C GLU A 279 6.64 15.44 -28.96
N ARG A 280 6.95 14.29 -28.36
CA ARG A 280 8.13 13.50 -28.71
C ARG A 280 8.05 12.91 -30.11
N LEU A 281 6.89 12.37 -30.50
CA LEU A 281 6.63 11.91 -31.87
C LEU A 281 6.80 13.05 -32.88
N THR A 282 6.22 14.22 -32.60
CA THR A 282 6.33 15.41 -33.45
C THR A 282 7.78 15.85 -33.62
N TRP A 283 8.58 15.79 -32.55
CA TRP A 283 10.00 16.10 -32.61
C TRP A 283 10.77 15.16 -33.55
N HIS A 284 10.48 13.85 -33.53
CA HIS A 284 11.08 12.90 -34.46
C HIS A 284 10.68 13.19 -35.91
N VAL A 285 9.41 13.50 -36.17
CA VAL A 285 8.93 13.89 -37.52
C VAL A 285 9.63 15.15 -38.00
N ALA A 286 9.73 16.18 -37.15
CA ALA A 286 10.42 17.43 -37.48
C ALA A 286 11.90 17.20 -37.82
N SER A 287 12.58 16.31 -37.09
CA SER A 287 13.96 15.90 -37.37
C SER A 287 14.09 15.25 -38.76
N GLN A 288 13.18 14.34 -39.12
CA GLN A 288 13.16 13.71 -40.45
C GLN A 288 12.89 14.71 -41.57
N ILE A 289 11.95 15.65 -41.38
CA ILE A 289 11.70 16.74 -42.34
C ILE A 289 12.94 17.62 -42.52
N GLY A 290 13.66 17.89 -41.42
CA GLY A 290 14.91 18.64 -41.46
C GLY A 290 16.00 17.95 -42.30
N GLU A 291 16.13 16.63 -42.21
CA GLU A 291 17.06 15.86 -43.06
C GLU A 291 16.60 15.79 -44.52
N LEU A 292 15.29 15.72 -44.80
CA LEU A 292 14.75 15.74 -46.17
C LEU A 292 14.95 17.09 -46.88
N ASN A 293 15.05 18.19 -46.13
CA ASN A 293 15.25 19.53 -46.67
C ASN A 293 16.74 19.90 -46.88
N LYS A 294 17.67 19.02 -46.51
CA LYS A 294 19.11 19.17 -46.80
C LYS A 294 19.46 18.57 -48.15
#